data_AF-A0A434I5B7-F1
#
_entry.id   AF-A0A434I5B7-F1
#
_cell.length_a   1.000
_cell.length_b   1.000
_cell.length_c   1.000
_cell.angle_alpha   90.00
_cell.angle_beta   90.00
_cell.angle_gamma   90.00
#
_symmetry.space_group_name_H-M   'P 1'
#
loop_
_entity.id
_entity.type
_entity.pdbx_description
1 polymer ?
#
loop_
_entity_poly.entity_id
_entity_poly.type
_entity_poly.pdbx_seq_one_letter_code
_entity_poly.pdbx_strand_id
1 'polypeptide(L)'
;MKKQKSVPGKTRLQMLLLAIGLVGLAGPSFASDIAASGRPPEKVQTPPSLGGVSLARPQPWQPAGAYRIGLVTGSYGPDVGRGDGSSTARDDAGIDPLQTASIIPGVFGSVALSMRNFPVAARWAPVYRAIAACSAGSPCEHKSAAFAGMIAAAQGKGFSEKLSFVNSSVNRLIAYRKDSVVYGKLDYWAKPSEILERRAGDCEDFAILKMTALLRAGIPTQSMALVVLQDRKRGFFHAVLSVSTGSGTFILDSLSNTVVRDSDLPDYVPLYSFSTDRAWIHGSRPGGAQMADIKGGFATVAPGEGFQP
;
A
#
# COMPACT_ATOMS: atom_id res chain seq x y z
N MET A 1 61.93 6.64 26.88
CA MET A 1 62.75 5.46 27.20
C MET A 1 61.83 4.30 27.57
N LYS A 2 62.10 3.10 27.03
CA LYS A 2 61.62 1.72 27.38
C LYS A 2 60.08 1.48 27.35
N LYS A 3 59.48 0.86 26.31
CA LYS A 3 59.44 -0.56 25.86
C LYS A 3 59.05 -1.61 26.91
N GLN A 4 57.91 -2.27 26.71
CA GLN A 4 57.63 -3.73 26.76
C GLN A 4 56.12 -3.96 26.49
N LYS A 5 55.65 -4.35 25.29
CA LYS A 5 55.47 -5.72 24.75
C LYS A 5 55.34 -6.86 25.78
N SER A 6 54.15 -7.45 25.88
CA SER A 6 53.95 -8.91 25.80
C SER A 6 52.47 -9.30 25.58
N VAL A 7 52.26 -10.13 24.56
CA VAL A 7 51.17 -11.07 24.23
C VAL A 7 51.98 -12.32 23.81
N PRO A 8 51.64 -13.61 24.11
CA PRO A 8 50.32 -14.22 23.87
C PRO A 8 49.89 -15.33 24.87
N GLY A 9 48.62 -15.73 24.82
CA GLY A 9 48.13 -16.92 25.49
C GLY A 9 46.88 -17.47 24.81
N LYS A 10 47.06 -18.30 23.78
CA LYS A 10 46.01 -19.13 23.19
C LYS A 10 45.64 -20.23 24.19
N THR A 11 44.38 -20.28 24.60
CA THR A 11 43.79 -21.49 25.17
C THR A 11 42.61 -21.91 24.30
N ARG A 12 42.88 -22.96 23.50
CA ARG A 12 41.86 -23.81 22.87
C ARG A 12 41.07 -24.48 23.99
N LEU A 13 39.75 -24.32 24.00
CA LEU A 13 38.88 -25.21 24.77
C LEU A 13 38.05 -26.05 23.80
N GLN A 14 38.07 -27.35 24.07
CA GLN A 14 37.65 -28.45 23.22
C GLN A 14 36.17 -28.41 22.84
N MET A 15 35.94 -28.75 21.58
CA MET A 15 34.70 -29.25 21.02
C MET A 15 34.30 -30.54 21.74
N LEU A 16 33.15 -30.57 22.41
CA LEU A 16 32.48 -31.82 22.76
C LEU A 16 31.31 -32.03 21.78
N LEU A 17 31.56 -32.87 20.78
CA LEU A 17 30.53 -33.54 20.00
C LEU A 17 29.98 -34.68 20.85
N LEU A 18 28.70 -34.63 21.20
CA LEU A 18 27.97 -35.82 21.65
C LEU A 18 27.20 -36.37 20.44
N ALA A 19 27.76 -37.39 19.82
CA ALA A 19 27.09 -38.23 18.85
C ALA A 19 26.26 -39.29 19.60
N ILE A 20 24.95 -39.30 19.39
CA ILE A 20 24.10 -40.45 19.69
C ILE A 20 23.51 -40.90 18.35
N GLY A 21 24.06 -41.99 17.83
CA GLY A 21 23.62 -42.66 16.60
C GLY A 21 22.50 -43.66 16.88
N LEU A 22 21.60 -43.76 15.89
CA LEU A 22 20.39 -44.56 15.82
C LEU A 22 20.61 -46.09 15.88
N VAL A 23 19.66 -46.77 16.53
CA VAL A 23 19.00 -48.03 16.09
C VAL A 23 17.62 -47.98 16.79
N GLY A 24 16.43 -48.15 16.23
CA GLY A 24 15.93 -48.74 15.00
C GLY A 24 14.61 -49.43 15.39
N LEU A 25 13.53 -49.22 14.64
CA LEU A 25 12.44 -50.17 14.34
C LEU A 25 11.24 -49.43 13.74
N ALA A 26 10.87 -49.84 12.52
CA ALA A 26 9.66 -49.43 11.85
C ALA A 26 8.44 -49.91 12.65
N GLY A 27 7.60 -48.97 13.08
CA GLY A 27 6.29 -49.29 13.65
C GLY A 27 5.35 -49.82 12.56
N PRO A 28 4.58 -50.88 12.83
CA PRO A 28 3.65 -51.43 11.86
C PRO A 28 2.50 -50.45 11.59
N SER A 29 2.18 -50.28 10.30
CA SER A 29 0.89 -49.76 9.85
C SER A 29 -0.23 -50.66 10.38
N PHE A 30 -1.03 -50.15 11.31
CA PHE A 30 -2.33 -50.74 11.60
C PHE A 30 -3.36 -50.08 10.68
N ALA A 31 -3.51 -50.66 9.49
CA ALA A 31 -4.77 -50.61 8.78
C ALA A 31 -5.71 -51.60 9.50
N SER A 32 -6.61 -51.08 10.33
CA SER A 32 -7.70 -51.89 10.85
C SER A 32 -8.86 -51.86 9.86
N ASP A 33 -8.98 -52.93 9.09
CA ASP A 33 -10.26 -53.36 8.52
C ASP A 33 -11.18 -53.71 9.69
N ILE A 34 -12.13 -52.81 10.01
CA ILE A 34 -13.29 -53.17 10.81
C ILE A 34 -14.45 -53.39 9.85
N ALA A 35 -14.73 -54.66 9.65
CA ALA A 35 -15.92 -55.18 9.01
C ALA A 35 -17.18 -54.54 9.62
N ALA A 36 -18.09 -54.19 8.73
CA ALA A 36 -19.38 -53.59 9.05
C ALA A 36 -20.24 -54.50 9.92
N SER A 37 -20.66 -53.99 11.08
CA SER A 37 -21.86 -54.45 11.77
C SER A 37 -22.61 -53.25 12.40
N GLY A 38 -23.65 -52.80 11.71
CA GLY A 38 -24.90 -52.25 12.26
C GLY A 38 -24.90 -51.15 13.33
N ARG A 39 -24.97 -49.88 12.90
CA ARG A 39 -26.01 -48.89 13.29
C ARG A 39 -25.82 -47.60 12.45
N PRO A 40 -26.88 -46.98 11.90
CA PRO A 40 -26.72 -45.70 11.23
C PRO A 40 -26.26 -44.63 12.22
N PRO A 41 -25.41 -43.66 11.81
CA PRO A 41 -25.00 -42.57 12.68
C PRO A 41 -26.23 -41.73 13.05
N GLU A 42 -26.42 -41.54 14.35
CA GLU A 42 -27.42 -40.65 14.90
C GLU A 42 -27.16 -39.23 14.37
N LYS A 43 -28.19 -38.65 13.74
CA LYS A 43 -28.11 -37.32 13.13
C LYS A 43 -27.92 -36.30 14.26
N VAL A 44 -26.71 -35.75 14.39
CA VAL A 44 -26.43 -34.65 15.32
C VAL A 44 -27.36 -33.48 14.98
N GLN A 45 -28.34 -33.23 15.83
CA GLN A 45 -29.25 -32.10 15.68
C GLN A 45 -28.52 -30.84 16.13
N THR A 46 -28.33 -29.89 15.21
CA THR A 46 -27.80 -28.57 15.54
C THR A 46 -28.80 -27.84 16.46
N PRO A 47 -28.34 -27.24 17.57
CA PRO A 47 -29.22 -26.46 18.43
C PRO A 47 -29.79 -25.27 17.63
N PRO A 48 -31.06 -24.88 17.87
CA PRO A 48 -31.72 -23.82 17.10
C PRO A 48 -31.15 -22.42 17.38
N SER A 49 -30.35 -22.28 18.44
CA SER A 49 -29.66 -21.04 18.79
C SER A 49 -28.28 -21.30 19.40
N LEU A 50 -27.38 -20.33 19.21
CA LEU A 50 -26.08 -20.27 19.88
C LEU A 50 -25.96 -18.89 20.53
N GLY A 51 -25.88 -18.84 21.87
CA GLY A 51 -25.73 -17.56 22.60
C GLY A 51 -26.87 -16.56 22.36
N GLY A 52 -28.11 -17.03 22.18
CA GLY A 52 -29.28 -16.16 21.95
C GLY A 52 -29.51 -15.74 20.50
N VAL A 53 -28.65 -16.14 19.55
CA VAL A 53 -28.83 -15.89 18.11
C VAL A 53 -29.46 -17.10 17.45
N SER A 54 -30.58 -16.89 16.72
CA SER A 54 -31.27 -17.95 15.98
C SER A 54 -30.45 -18.39 14.76
N LEU A 55 -30.25 -19.70 14.59
CA LEU A 55 -29.56 -20.29 13.44
C LEU A 55 -30.52 -20.65 12.29
N ALA A 56 -31.80 -20.30 12.40
CA ALA A 56 -32.78 -20.48 11.34
C ALA A 56 -32.50 -19.51 10.18
N ARG A 57 -32.10 -20.05 9.02
CA ARG A 57 -31.88 -19.27 7.79
C ARG A 57 -33.25 -18.93 7.16
N PRO A 58 -33.59 -17.64 6.92
CA PRO A 58 -34.92 -17.26 6.43
C PRO A 58 -35.24 -17.65 4.98
N GLN A 59 -34.25 -17.96 4.12
CA GLN A 59 -34.50 -18.30 2.71
C GLN A 59 -33.45 -19.28 2.15
N PRO A 60 -33.86 -20.26 1.32
CA PRO A 60 -32.93 -21.08 0.55
C PRO A 60 -32.25 -20.24 -0.55
N TRP A 61 -30.96 -20.53 -0.77
CA TRP A 61 -30.14 -19.92 -1.81
C TRP A 61 -30.74 -20.16 -3.21
N GLN A 62 -30.84 -19.10 -4.01
CA GLN A 62 -31.26 -19.15 -5.41
C GLN A 62 -30.03 -18.93 -6.31
N PRO A 63 -29.77 -19.76 -7.33
CA PRO A 63 -28.72 -19.50 -8.30
C PRO A 63 -29.09 -18.30 -9.19
N ALA A 64 -28.14 -17.38 -9.39
CA ALA A 64 -28.30 -16.29 -10.37
C ALA A 64 -28.35 -16.85 -11.80
N GLY A 65 -29.24 -16.31 -12.63
CA GLY A 65 -29.46 -16.76 -14.01
C GLY A 65 -28.21 -16.62 -14.89
N ALA A 66 -27.99 -17.60 -15.76
CA ALA A 66 -26.87 -17.59 -16.72
C ALA A 66 -27.02 -16.44 -17.73
N TYR A 67 -26.03 -15.55 -17.78
CA TYR A 67 -25.93 -14.48 -18.77
C TYR A 67 -25.67 -15.08 -20.16
N ARG A 68 -26.51 -14.76 -21.15
CA ARG A 68 -26.32 -15.16 -22.56
C ARG A 68 -25.34 -14.19 -23.23
N ILE A 69 -24.22 -14.70 -23.73
CA ILE A 69 -23.32 -13.97 -24.62
C ILE A 69 -23.96 -13.98 -26.02
N GLY A 70 -24.39 -12.82 -26.49
CA GLY A 70 -24.84 -12.64 -27.88
C GLY A 70 -23.64 -12.61 -28.82
N LEU A 71 -23.54 -13.59 -29.72
CA LEU A 71 -22.59 -13.60 -30.82
C LEU A 71 -23.09 -12.65 -31.91
N VAL A 72 -22.48 -11.47 -32.05
CA VAL A 72 -22.72 -10.62 -33.21
C VAL A 72 -21.74 -11.06 -34.31
N THR A 73 -22.28 -11.75 -35.31
CA THR A 73 -21.64 -11.91 -36.62
C THR A 73 -22.29 -10.92 -37.57
N GLY A 74 -21.50 -10.06 -38.21
CA GLY A 74 -22.00 -9.04 -39.14
C GLY A 74 -20.87 -8.35 -39.88
N SER A 75 -20.83 -8.62 -41.18
CA SER A 75 -19.82 -8.32 -42.19
C SER A 75 -19.73 -6.85 -42.61
N TYR A 76 -18.53 -6.45 -43.06
CA TYR A 76 -18.25 -5.18 -43.74
C TYR A 76 -19.00 -5.06 -45.09
N GLY A 77 -19.68 -3.93 -45.29
CA GLY A 77 -20.20 -3.46 -46.57
C GLY A 77 -20.63 -1.98 -46.45
N PRO A 78 -20.26 -1.09 -47.38
CA PRO A 78 -20.59 0.34 -47.28
C PRO A 78 -21.87 0.67 -48.06
N ASP A 79 -22.78 1.47 -47.49
CA ASP A 79 -23.36 2.63 -48.19
C ASP A 79 -24.25 3.52 -47.30
N VAL A 80 -24.42 4.73 -47.79
CA VAL A 80 -25.01 5.99 -47.31
C VAL A 80 -26.44 5.92 -46.75
N GLY A 81 -26.72 6.72 -45.71
CA GLY A 81 -28.10 7.02 -45.28
C GLY A 81 -28.22 7.85 -44.00
N ARG A 82 -28.65 9.10 -44.16
CA ARG A 82 -28.88 10.16 -43.15
C ARG A 82 -30.00 9.82 -42.15
N GLY A 83 -29.79 10.10 -40.86
CA GLY A 83 -30.86 10.10 -39.84
C GLY A 83 -30.35 10.52 -38.46
N ASP A 84 -30.90 11.63 -37.94
CA ASP A 84 -30.60 12.22 -36.63
C ASP A 84 -30.74 11.24 -35.46
N GLY A 85 -29.78 11.32 -34.54
CA GLY A 85 -29.80 10.58 -33.28
C GLY A 85 -28.77 11.15 -32.31
N SER A 86 -29.15 12.22 -31.62
CA SER A 86 -28.44 12.76 -30.46
C SER A 86 -28.25 11.66 -29.41
N SER A 87 -27.00 11.28 -29.14
CA SER A 87 -26.62 10.49 -27.99
C SER A 87 -25.17 10.79 -27.63
N THR A 88 -25.03 11.60 -26.59
CA THR A 88 -23.77 11.95 -25.94
C THR A 88 -23.16 10.72 -25.28
N ALA A 89 -22.22 10.04 -25.95
CA ALA A 89 -21.28 9.15 -25.29
C ALA A 89 -20.04 9.96 -24.93
N ARG A 90 -20.01 10.50 -23.71
CA ARG A 90 -18.75 10.87 -23.07
C ARG A 90 -18.03 9.56 -22.78
N ASP A 91 -16.79 9.47 -23.25
CA ASP A 91 -15.82 8.48 -22.79
C ASP A 91 -15.70 8.60 -21.27
N ASP A 92 -16.47 7.80 -20.54
CA ASP A 92 -16.15 7.47 -19.16
C ASP A 92 -14.85 6.66 -19.23
N ALA A 93 -13.74 7.38 -19.01
CA ALA A 93 -12.44 6.78 -18.73
C ALA A 93 -12.63 5.78 -17.60
N GLY A 94 -12.69 4.50 -17.96
CA GLY A 94 -12.86 3.39 -17.04
C GLY A 94 -11.75 3.36 -16.00
N ILE A 95 -12.01 4.00 -14.86
CA ILE A 95 -11.32 3.76 -13.60
C ILE A 95 -12.33 3.05 -12.69
N ASP A 96 -12.29 1.72 -12.67
CA ASP A 96 -12.55 0.97 -11.43
C ASP A 96 -12.15 -0.51 -11.53
N PRO A 97 -11.09 -0.95 -10.81
CA PRO A 97 -10.97 -2.35 -10.40
C PRO A 97 -11.01 -2.52 -8.86
N LEU A 98 -11.58 -1.56 -8.11
CA LEU A 98 -11.65 -1.59 -6.64
C LEU A 98 -12.87 -2.35 -6.09
N GLN A 99 -13.72 -2.95 -6.93
CA GLN A 99 -14.79 -3.83 -6.48
C GLN A 99 -14.49 -5.31 -6.78
N THR A 100 -14.46 -6.11 -5.70
CA THR A 100 -14.71 -7.57 -5.66
C THR A 100 -13.51 -8.55 -5.62
N ALA A 101 -12.27 -8.11 -5.44
CA ALA A 101 -11.16 -9.02 -5.10
C ALA A 101 -10.52 -8.65 -3.75
N SER A 102 -10.37 -9.63 -2.86
CA SER A 102 -9.62 -9.48 -1.59
C SER A 102 -8.12 -9.25 -1.81
N ILE A 103 -7.64 -9.49 -3.03
CA ILE A 103 -6.27 -9.36 -3.51
C ILE A 103 -6.31 -8.54 -4.80
N ILE A 104 -5.84 -7.29 -4.76
CA ILE A 104 -5.68 -6.44 -5.94
C ILE A 104 -4.19 -6.32 -6.30
N PRO A 105 -3.83 -6.11 -7.59
CA PRO A 105 -2.48 -5.70 -7.94
C PRO A 105 -2.08 -4.46 -7.13
N GLY A 106 -0.96 -4.55 -6.41
CA GLY A 106 -0.39 -3.44 -5.67
C GLY A 106 0.70 -2.73 -6.46
N VAL A 107 1.26 -1.69 -5.85
CA VAL A 107 2.44 -0.97 -6.35
C VAL A 107 3.71 -1.82 -6.20
N PHE A 108 4.74 -1.57 -7.00
CA PHE A 108 6.04 -2.26 -6.96
C PHE A 108 5.91 -3.78 -7.15
N GLY A 109 4.95 -4.22 -7.99
CA GLY A 109 4.71 -5.64 -8.26
C GLY A 109 4.11 -6.44 -7.10
N SER A 110 3.73 -5.77 -6.01
CA SER A 110 3.12 -6.40 -4.83
C SER A 110 1.65 -6.81 -5.06
N VAL A 111 1.09 -7.47 -4.06
CA VAL A 111 -0.34 -7.70 -3.88
C VAL A 111 -0.83 -6.81 -2.74
N ALA A 112 -1.92 -6.07 -2.94
CA ALA A 112 -2.54 -5.26 -1.90
C ALA A 112 -3.76 -5.97 -1.30
N LEU A 113 -3.78 -6.10 0.02
CA LEU A 113 -4.86 -6.64 0.83
C LEU A 113 -5.54 -5.51 1.59
N SER A 114 -6.81 -5.25 1.29
CA SER A 114 -7.54 -4.16 1.94
C SER A 114 -7.81 -4.46 3.42
N MET A 115 -7.55 -3.47 4.28
CA MET A 115 -7.70 -3.59 5.73
C MET A 115 -8.75 -2.60 6.25
N ARG A 116 -9.73 -3.12 7.02
CA ARG A 116 -10.75 -2.28 7.69
C ARG A 116 -10.30 -1.72 9.04
N ASN A 117 -9.55 -2.52 9.80
CA ASN A 117 -9.08 -2.17 11.15
C ASN A 117 -7.56 -2.23 11.21
N PHE A 118 -6.89 -1.28 10.56
CA PHE A 118 -5.44 -1.20 10.58
C PHE A 118 -5.00 -0.10 11.58
N PRO A 119 -4.31 -0.44 12.69
CA PRO A 119 -3.95 0.55 13.72
C PRO A 119 -3.18 1.76 13.17
N VAL A 120 -2.31 1.56 12.18
CA VAL A 120 -1.55 2.65 11.55
C VAL A 120 -2.47 3.62 10.79
N ALA A 121 -3.63 3.17 10.30
CA ALA A 121 -4.62 4.03 9.63
C ALA A 121 -5.21 5.11 10.54
N ALA A 122 -5.16 4.95 11.87
CA ALA A 122 -5.60 5.97 12.82
C ALA A 122 -4.80 7.28 12.66
N ARG A 123 -3.54 7.19 12.21
CA ARG A 123 -2.67 8.34 11.93
C ARG A 123 -3.04 9.03 10.63
N TRP A 124 -3.47 8.25 9.63
CA TRP A 124 -3.81 8.75 8.30
C TRP A 124 -5.15 9.51 8.26
N ALA A 125 -6.19 9.03 8.95
CA ALA A 125 -7.52 9.63 8.89
C ALA A 125 -7.58 11.16 9.18
N PRO A 126 -6.95 11.70 10.24
CA PRO A 126 -6.91 13.15 10.45
C PRO A 126 -6.11 13.89 9.38
N VAL A 127 -5.04 13.30 8.85
CA VAL A 127 -4.22 13.88 7.77
C VAL A 127 -5.02 13.96 6.49
N TYR A 128 -5.68 12.87 6.08
CA TYR A 128 -6.49 12.85 4.86
C TYR A 128 -7.63 13.86 4.89
N ARG A 129 -8.31 14.00 6.04
CA ARG A 129 -9.33 15.07 6.21
C ARG A 129 -8.73 16.46 6.01
N ALA A 130 -7.50 16.70 6.47
CA ALA A 130 -6.82 17.96 6.27
C ALA A 130 -6.37 18.17 4.81
N ILE A 131 -5.95 17.11 4.11
CA ILE A 131 -5.68 17.14 2.66
C ILE A 131 -6.93 17.57 1.91
N ALA A 132 -8.06 16.91 2.16
CA ALA A 132 -9.33 17.21 1.50
C ALA A 132 -9.85 18.62 1.84
N ALA A 133 -9.61 19.12 3.06
CA ALA A 133 -10.00 20.45 3.49
C ALA A 133 -9.08 21.58 2.99
N CYS A 134 -7.89 21.27 2.46
CA CYS A 134 -6.92 22.27 1.97
C CYS A 134 -7.29 22.79 0.57
N SER A 135 -8.37 23.55 0.49
CA SER A 135 -8.95 24.10 -0.76
C SER A 135 -8.52 25.55 -1.03
N ALA A 136 -8.94 26.10 -2.18
CA ALA A 136 -8.60 27.45 -2.60
C ALA A 136 -9.13 28.46 -1.58
N GLY A 137 -8.29 29.38 -1.11
CA GLY A 137 -8.64 30.36 -0.08
C GLY A 137 -8.84 29.78 1.33
N SER A 138 -8.56 28.49 1.54
CA SER A 138 -8.63 27.89 2.88
C SER A 138 -7.50 28.40 3.79
N PRO A 139 -7.64 28.31 5.13
CA PRO A 139 -6.55 28.62 6.05
C PRO A 139 -5.28 27.83 5.79
N CYS A 140 -5.41 26.60 5.25
CA CYS A 140 -4.28 25.78 4.85
C CYS A 140 -3.49 26.42 3.69
N GLU A 141 -4.18 26.82 2.62
CA GLU A 141 -3.52 27.42 1.45
C GLU A 141 -2.87 28.76 1.80
N HIS A 142 -3.51 29.56 2.67
CA HIS A 142 -2.93 30.82 3.16
C HIS A 142 -1.63 30.66 3.95
N LYS A 143 -1.27 29.45 4.41
CA LYS A 143 0.03 29.21 5.04
C LYS A 143 1.20 29.40 4.07
N SER A 144 0.98 29.32 2.76
CA SER A 144 2.05 29.48 1.77
C SER A 144 1.54 29.95 0.41
N ALA A 145 1.80 31.22 0.10
CA ALA A 145 1.55 31.78 -1.24
C ALA A 145 2.34 31.05 -2.33
N ALA A 146 3.55 30.57 -2.03
CA ALA A 146 4.35 29.77 -2.95
C ALA A 146 3.69 28.43 -3.28
N PHE A 147 3.06 27.79 -2.30
CA PHE A 147 2.29 26.55 -2.51
C PHE A 147 1.06 26.81 -3.38
N ALA A 148 0.31 27.88 -3.09
CA ALA A 148 -0.85 28.28 -3.89
C ALA A 148 -0.47 28.58 -5.36
N GLY A 149 0.60 29.38 -5.56
CA GLY A 149 1.09 29.71 -6.91
C GLY A 149 1.58 28.50 -7.69
N MET A 150 2.25 27.56 -7.01
CA MET A 150 2.64 26.27 -7.60
C MET A 150 1.42 25.45 -8.03
N ILE A 151 0.36 25.36 -7.21
CA ILE A 151 -0.87 24.65 -7.58
C ILE A 151 -1.51 25.28 -8.82
N ALA A 152 -1.63 26.60 -8.87
CA ALA A 152 -2.18 27.32 -10.02
C ALA A 152 -1.38 27.03 -11.30
N ALA A 153 -0.04 27.04 -11.21
CA ALA A 153 0.82 26.68 -12.33
C ALA A 153 0.68 25.21 -12.75
N ALA A 154 0.38 24.30 -11.82
CA ALA A 154 0.19 22.88 -12.09
C ALA A 154 -1.14 22.59 -12.81
N GLN A 155 -2.20 23.37 -12.57
CA GLN A 155 -3.54 23.14 -13.15
C GLN A 155 -3.54 23.17 -14.68
N GLY A 156 -2.76 24.06 -15.29
CA GLY A 156 -2.65 24.19 -16.76
C GLY A 156 -1.76 23.15 -17.45
N LYS A 157 -1.12 22.24 -16.69
CA LYS A 157 -0.15 21.27 -17.23
C LYS A 157 -0.80 19.96 -17.65
N GLY A 158 -0.23 19.33 -18.67
CA GLY A 158 -0.54 17.94 -19.03
C GLY A 158 -0.14 16.98 -17.90
N PHE A 159 -0.68 15.75 -17.91
CA PHE A 159 -0.56 14.81 -16.78
C PHE A 159 0.90 14.56 -16.34
N SER A 160 1.79 14.12 -17.23
CA SER A 160 3.18 13.79 -16.89
C SER A 160 3.98 15.02 -16.41
N GLU A 161 3.76 16.17 -17.07
CA GLU A 161 4.39 17.43 -16.69
C GLU A 161 3.88 17.90 -15.32
N LYS A 162 2.59 17.74 -15.05
CA LYS A 162 1.96 18.05 -13.76
C LYS A 162 2.59 17.25 -12.63
N LEU A 163 2.77 15.94 -12.79
CA LEU A 163 3.44 15.10 -11.79
C LEU A 163 4.87 15.56 -11.54
N SER A 164 5.64 15.77 -12.61
CA SER A 164 7.06 16.18 -12.53
C SER A 164 7.22 17.58 -11.91
N PHE A 165 6.33 18.49 -12.28
CA PHE A 165 6.31 19.85 -11.77
C PHE A 165 5.97 19.90 -10.28
N VAL A 166 4.92 19.19 -9.84
CA VAL A 166 4.56 19.12 -8.42
C VAL A 166 5.64 18.42 -7.62
N ASN A 167 6.18 17.29 -8.09
CA ASN A 167 7.23 16.55 -7.40
C ASN A 167 8.44 17.45 -7.10
N SER A 168 8.98 18.06 -8.17
CA SER A 168 10.18 18.87 -8.06
C SER A 168 9.95 20.18 -7.30
N SER A 169 8.75 20.76 -7.40
CA SER A 169 8.43 22.02 -6.72
C SER A 169 8.22 21.81 -5.22
N VAL A 170 7.54 20.73 -4.80
CA VAL A 170 7.45 20.37 -3.37
C VAL A 170 8.83 20.04 -2.82
N ASN A 171 9.65 19.29 -3.55
CA ASN A 171 11.01 18.96 -3.11
C ASN A 171 11.91 20.19 -2.89
N ARG A 172 11.60 21.32 -3.53
CA ARG A 172 12.28 22.60 -3.32
C ARG A 172 11.58 23.51 -2.30
N LEU A 173 10.28 23.30 -2.07
CA LEU A 173 9.45 24.17 -1.23
C LEU A 173 9.71 23.94 0.26
N ILE A 174 9.98 22.69 0.65
CA ILE A 174 10.21 22.27 2.04
C ILE A 174 11.55 21.54 2.19
N ALA A 175 12.18 21.69 3.35
CA ALA A 175 13.46 21.05 3.65
C ALA A 175 13.26 19.67 4.31
N TYR A 176 14.01 18.67 3.86
CA TYR A 176 14.00 17.36 4.49
C TYR A 176 14.57 17.43 5.91
N ARG A 177 13.78 17.12 6.94
CA ARG A 177 14.17 17.08 8.35
C ARG A 177 13.36 16.01 9.08
N LYS A 178 14.03 15.25 9.93
CA LYS A 178 13.42 14.25 10.82
C LYS A 178 12.35 14.85 11.72
N ASP A 179 11.34 14.07 12.05
CA ASP A 179 10.24 14.47 12.92
C ASP A 179 10.70 14.78 14.34
N SER A 180 11.73 14.08 14.79
CA SER A 180 12.37 14.34 16.08
C SER A 180 12.91 15.77 16.18
N VAL A 181 13.27 16.38 15.05
CA VAL A 181 13.75 17.76 14.96
C VAL A 181 12.61 18.75 14.74
N VAL A 182 11.64 18.43 13.87
CA VAL A 182 10.57 19.36 13.48
C VAL A 182 9.43 19.40 14.51
N TYR A 183 9.06 18.24 15.03
CA TYR A 183 7.87 18.03 15.87
C TYR A 183 8.18 17.48 17.27
N GLY A 184 9.43 17.12 17.54
CA GLY A 184 9.85 16.56 18.84
C GLY A 184 9.27 15.17 19.12
N LYS A 185 8.88 14.45 18.07
CA LYS A 185 8.31 13.10 18.13
C LYS A 185 9.11 12.16 17.24
N LEU A 186 9.12 10.88 17.56
CA LEU A 186 9.80 9.90 16.71
C LEU A 186 9.15 9.78 15.34
N ASP A 187 7.83 9.94 15.28
CA ASP A 187 7.07 9.74 14.05
C ASP A 187 5.74 10.49 14.17
N TYR A 188 5.52 11.49 13.32
CA TYR A 188 4.43 12.47 13.37
C TYR A 188 3.98 12.88 11.97
N TRP A 189 2.83 12.34 11.55
CA TRP A 189 2.28 12.66 10.25
C TRP A 189 1.57 14.01 10.29
N ALA A 190 2.23 15.03 9.76
CA ALA A 190 1.74 16.39 9.86
C ALA A 190 0.63 16.69 8.84
N LYS A 191 -0.28 17.59 9.20
CA LYS A 191 -1.29 18.09 8.25
C LYS A 191 -0.61 19.03 7.24
N PRO A 192 -1.17 19.21 6.03
CA PRO A 192 -0.61 20.14 5.04
C PRO A 192 -0.36 21.54 5.59
N SER A 193 -1.24 22.07 6.43
CA SER A 193 -1.04 23.39 7.07
C SER A 193 0.16 23.45 8.01
N GLU A 194 0.44 22.36 8.74
CA GLU A 194 1.59 22.27 9.66
C GLU A 194 2.89 22.17 8.87
N ILE A 195 2.91 21.35 7.82
CA ILE A 195 4.08 21.21 6.93
C ILE A 195 4.41 22.55 6.26
N LEU A 196 3.40 23.26 5.75
CA LEU A 196 3.56 24.57 5.12
C LEU A 196 4.06 25.64 6.10
N GLU A 197 3.62 25.59 7.36
CA GLU A 197 4.06 26.50 8.40
C GLU A 197 5.51 26.25 8.82
N ARG A 198 5.91 24.98 8.95
CA ARG A 198 7.29 24.59 9.32
C ARG A 198 8.26 24.68 8.16
N ARG A 199 7.78 24.54 6.92
CA ARG A 199 8.58 24.41 5.69
C ARG A 199 9.65 23.32 5.79
N ALA A 200 9.39 22.31 6.59
CA ALA A 200 10.25 21.17 6.83
C ALA A 200 9.40 19.98 7.28
N GLY A 201 9.92 18.79 7.01
CA GLY A 201 9.29 17.50 7.31
C GLY A 201 10.12 16.38 6.69
N ASP A 202 9.72 15.15 6.88
CA ASP A 202 10.40 13.98 6.32
C ASP A 202 9.62 13.38 5.13
N CYS A 203 9.78 12.09 4.84
CA CYS A 203 9.31 11.53 3.59
C CYS A 203 7.78 11.50 3.43
N GLU A 204 7.01 11.22 4.48
CA GLU A 204 5.56 11.22 4.45
C GLU A 204 5.01 12.63 4.29
N ASP A 205 5.64 13.64 4.91
CA ASP A 205 5.20 15.02 4.82
C ASP A 205 5.33 15.54 3.39
N PHE A 206 6.42 15.15 2.70
CA PHE A 206 6.58 15.40 1.28
C PHE A 206 5.48 14.70 0.47
N ALA A 207 5.16 13.44 0.76
CA ALA A 207 4.09 12.70 0.07
C ALA A 207 2.70 13.32 0.31
N ILE A 208 2.39 13.73 1.54
CA ILE A 208 1.16 14.41 1.97
C ILE A 208 1.01 15.73 1.21
N LEU A 209 2.08 16.54 1.15
CA LEU A 209 2.02 17.84 0.49
C LEU A 209 1.91 17.71 -1.04
N LYS A 210 2.58 16.72 -1.64
CA LYS A 210 2.42 16.37 -3.07
C LYS A 210 1.00 15.89 -3.37
N MET A 211 0.42 15.04 -2.53
CA MET A 211 -0.96 14.56 -2.70
C MET A 211 -1.94 15.73 -2.64
N THR A 212 -1.75 16.65 -1.69
CA THR A 212 -2.56 17.88 -1.56
C THR A 212 -2.47 18.73 -2.83
N ALA A 213 -1.26 18.98 -3.34
CA ALA A 213 -1.05 19.77 -4.54
C ALA A 213 -1.67 19.11 -5.79
N LEU A 214 -1.49 17.79 -5.96
CA LEU A 214 -2.04 17.06 -7.10
C LEU A 214 -3.57 16.97 -7.06
N LEU A 215 -4.16 16.75 -5.88
CA LEU A 215 -5.61 16.82 -5.70
C LEU A 215 -6.15 18.17 -6.16
N ARG A 216 -5.51 19.25 -5.71
CA ARG A 216 -5.87 20.63 -6.08
C ARG A 216 -5.59 20.96 -7.54
N ALA A 217 -4.66 20.25 -8.18
CA ALA A 217 -4.38 20.32 -9.61
C ALA A 217 -5.27 19.38 -10.46
N GLY A 218 -6.29 18.76 -9.86
CA GLY A 218 -7.29 17.96 -10.55
C GLY A 218 -6.93 16.49 -10.76
N ILE A 219 -5.89 15.96 -10.10
CA ILE A 219 -5.64 14.52 -10.06
C ILE A 219 -6.63 13.88 -9.07
N PRO A 220 -7.41 12.87 -9.48
CA PRO A 220 -8.39 12.26 -8.59
C PRO A 220 -7.71 11.57 -7.40
N THR A 221 -8.17 11.82 -6.18
CA THR A 221 -7.57 11.25 -4.97
C THR A 221 -7.52 9.73 -4.99
N GLN A 222 -8.55 9.06 -5.53
CA GLN A 222 -8.61 7.61 -5.63
C GLN A 222 -7.51 7.00 -6.52
N SER A 223 -6.88 7.82 -7.36
CA SER A 223 -5.71 7.40 -8.15
C SER A 223 -4.41 7.53 -7.37
N MET A 224 -4.41 8.15 -6.20
CA MET A 224 -3.21 8.44 -5.42
C MET A 224 -3.16 7.61 -4.14
N ALA A 225 -1.98 7.12 -3.79
CA ALA A 225 -1.75 6.47 -2.50
C ALA A 225 -0.41 6.89 -1.89
N LEU A 226 -0.41 7.21 -0.60
CA LEU A 226 0.81 7.30 0.20
C LEU A 226 1.25 5.88 0.50
N VAL A 227 2.47 5.52 0.11
CA VAL A 227 3.01 4.17 0.23
C VAL A 227 4.19 4.21 1.19
N VAL A 228 4.10 3.45 2.27
CA VAL A 228 5.23 3.20 3.17
C VAL A 228 5.91 1.90 2.74
N LEU A 229 7.23 1.95 2.62
CA LEU A 229 8.04 0.90 2.01
C LEU A 229 9.40 0.76 2.71
N GLN A 230 10.08 -0.34 2.47
CA GLN A 230 11.50 -0.50 2.75
C GLN A 230 12.30 -0.23 1.46
N ASP A 231 13.23 0.71 1.50
CA ASP A 231 14.26 0.84 0.48
C ASP A 231 15.38 -0.16 0.82
N ARG A 232 15.41 -1.29 0.12
CA ARG A 232 16.40 -2.35 0.36
C ARG A 232 17.81 -1.96 -0.03
N LYS A 233 17.94 -1.06 -1.01
CA LYS A 233 19.24 -0.58 -1.49
C LYS A 233 19.91 0.32 -0.45
N ARG A 234 19.12 1.18 0.21
CA ARG A 234 19.62 2.11 1.22
C ARG A 234 19.48 1.62 2.66
N GLY A 235 18.67 0.59 2.89
CA GLY A 235 18.47 -0.02 4.20
C GLY A 235 17.71 0.87 5.16
N PHE A 236 16.61 1.51 4.74
CA PHE A 236 15.72 2.28 5.62
C PHE A 236 14.24 2.18 5.21
N PHE A 237 13.35 2.53 6.13
CA PHE A 237 11.93 2.72 5.83
C PHE A 237 11.69 4.12 5.26
N HIS A 238 10.86 4.17 4.22
CA HIS A 238 10.61 5.37 3.42
C HIS A 238 9.13 5.50 3.10
N ALA A 239 8.70 6.70 2.75
CA ALA A 239 7.37 6.98 2.26
C ALA A 239 7.41 7.75 0.94
N VAL A 240 6.55 7.35 0.01
CA VAL A 240 6.42 7.99 -1.31
C VAL A 240 4.95 8.20 -1.66
N LEU A 241 4.70 9.07 -2.65
CA LEU A 241 3.39 9.18 -3.26
C LEU A 241 3.36 8.39 -4.56
N SER A 242 2.39 7.50 -4.70
CA SER A 242 2.07 6.82 -5.95
C SER A 242 0.86 7.44 -6.63
N VAL A 243 0.86 7.46 -7.96
CA VAL A 243 -0.27 7.86 -8.82
C VAL A 243 -0.51 6.78 -9.86
N SER A 244 -1.63 6.07 -9.73
CA SER A 244 -2.02 4.93 -10.56
C SER A 244 -2.91 5.37 -11.72
N THR A 245 -2.63 4.85 -12.91
CA THR A 245 -3.41 5.07 -14.13
C THR A 245 -3.60 3.75 -14.87
N GLY A 246 -4.45 3.72 -15.90
CA GLY A 246 -4.53 2.58 -16.81
C GLY A 246 -3.21 2.26 -17.53
N SER A 247 -2.28 3.22 -17.60
CA SER A 247 -0.96 3.05 -18.23
C SER A 247 0.15 2.60 -17.27
N GLY A 248 -0.16 2.48 -15.98
CA GLY A 248 0.79 2.12 -14.93
C GLY A 248 0.83 3.10 -13.76
N THR A 249 1.75 2.86 -12.84
CA THR A 249 1.88 3.60 -11.57
C THR A 249 3.14 4.45 -11.57
N PHE A 250 2.98 5.74 -11.26
CA PHE A 250 4.06 6.73 -11.22
C PHE A 250 4.41 7.06 -9.77
N ILE A 251 5.70 7.22 -9.47
CA ILE A 251 6.21 7.46 -8.12
C ILE A 251 6.80 8.86 -8.01
N LEU A 252 6.30 9.61 -7.05
CA LEU A 252 6.81 10.92 -6.65
C LEU A 252 7.52 10.76 -5.30
N ASP A 253 8.83 11.03 -5.29
CA ASP A 253 9.74 10.72 -4.19
C ASP A 253 10.43 11.99 -3.67
N SER A 254 10.66 12.11 -2.36
CA SER A 254 11.46 13.19 -1.78
C SER A 254 12.96 13.05 -2.08
N LEU A 255 13.42 11.82 -2.40
CA LEU A 255 14.82 11.52 -2.72
C LEU A 255 15.21 11.88 -4.16
N SER A 256 14.23 12.16 -5.04
CA SER A 256 14.48 12.43 -6.46
C SER A 256 13.45 13.40 -7.04
N ASN A 257 13.90 14.32 -7.89
CA ASN A 257 13.01 15.20 -8.65
C ASN A 257 12.38 14.51 -9.88
N THR A 258 12.95 13.39 -10.32
CA THR A 258 12.44 12.63 -11.47
C THR A 258 11.31 11.71 -11.03
N VAL A 259 10.16 11.82 -11.71
CA VAL A 259 9.05 10.88 -11.57
C VAL A 259 9.33 9.66 -12.44
N VAL A 260 9.28 8.47 -11.84
CA VAL A 260 9.56 7.20 -12.50
C VAL A 260 8.38 6.25 -12.34
N ARG A 261 8.35 5.14 -13.10
CA ARG A 261 7.37 4.09 -12.84
C ARG A 261 7.78 3.27 -11.62
N ASP A 262 6.80 2.69 -10.95
CA ASP A 262 7.05 1.76 -9.85
C ASP A 262 7.90 0.55 -10.29
N SER A 263 7.72 0.07 -11.52
CA SER A 263 8.53 -0.98 -12.14
C SER A 263 10.03 -0.64 -12.25
N ASP A 264 10.37 0.65 -12.26
CA ASP A 264 11.76 1.12 -12.39
C ASP A 264 12.47 1.19 -11.01
N LEU A 265 11.78 0.82 -9.93
CA LEU A 265 12.26 0.84 -8.55
C LEU A 265 12.22 -0.56 -7.90
N PRO A 266 13.05 -1.51 -8.36
CA PRO A 266 12.99 -2.92 -7.90
C PRO A 266 13.42 -3.12 -6.43
N ASP A 267 14.13 -2.15 -5.86
CA ASP A 267 14.59 -2.19 -4.46
C ASP A 267 13.55 -1.66 -3.46
N TYR A 268 12.43 -1.09 -3.95
CA TYR A 268 11.37 -0.56 -3.10
C TYR A 268 10.37 -1.67 -2.80
N VAL A 269 10.27 -2.05 -1.52
CA VAL A 269 9.37 -3.12 -1.06
C VAL A 269 8.25 -2.52 -0.21
N PRO A 270 7.02 -2.41 -0.73
CA PRO A 270 5.92 -1.77 -0.02
C PRO A 270 5.47 -2.61 1.19
N LEU A 271 5.09 -1.91 2.25
CA LEU A 271 4.58 -2.49 3.50
C LEU A 271 3.07 -2.29 3.61
N TYR A 272 2.64 -1.04 3.53
CA TYR A 272 1.24 -0.63 3.57
C TYR A 272 1.07 0.67 2.81
N SER A 273 -0.15 0.94 2.36
CA SER A 273 -0.50 2.17 1.70
C SER A 273 -1.85 2.71 2.13
N PHE A 274 -2.03 4.01 1.92
CA PHE A 274 -3.25 4.73 2.24
C PHE A 274 -3.72 5.54 1.03
N SER A 275 -5.00 5.41 0.71
CA SER A 275 -5.68 6.20 -0.31
C SER A 275 -7.08 6.48 0.21
N THR A 276 -7.49 7.75 0.11
CA THR A 276 -8.73 8.22 0.70
C THR A 276 -8.86 7.83 2.18
N ASP A 277 -9.94 7.15 2.53
CA ASP A 277 -10.29 6.57 3.82
C ASP A 277 -9.90 5.08 3.95
N ARG A 278 -9.15 4.54 2.98
CA ARG A 278 -8.81 3.11 2.90
C ARG A 278 -7.32 2.87 3.14
N ALA A 279 -7.04 1.67 3.64
CA ALA A 279 -5.68 1.18 3.86
C ALA A 279 -5.50 -0.21 3.25
N TRP A 280 -4.27 -0.50 2.81
CA TRP A 280 -3.87 -1.81 2.31
C TRP A 280 -2.57 -2.24 2.96
N ILE A 281 -2.44 -3.54 3.24
CA ILE A 281 -1.15 -4.17 3.51
C ILE A 281 -0.66 -4.79 2.21
N HIS A 282 0.62 -4.62 1.93
CA HIS A 282 1.26 -5.19 0.76
C HIS A 282 1.92 -6.52 1.10
N GLY A 283 1.79 -7.47 0.20
CA GLY A 283 2.39 -8.80 0.25
C GLY A 283 3.06 -9.16 -1.07
N SER A 284 3.82 -10.25 -1.09
CA SER A 284 4.30 -10.87 -2.33
C SER A 284 3.38 -12.00 -2.76
N ARG A 285 3.31 -12.25 -4.07
CA ARG A 285 2.68 -13.48 -4.58
C ARG A 285 3.48 -14.69 -4.11
N PRO A 286 2.87 -15.87 -3.90
CA PRO A 286 3.61 -17.10 -3.65
C PRO A 286 4.69 -17.32 -4.73
N GLY A 287 5.95 -17.51 -4.30
CA GLY A 287 7.11 -17.60 -5.21
C GLY A 287 7.67 -16.26 -5.72
N GLY A 288 7.14 -15.13 -5.25
CA GLY A 288 7.59 -13.77 -5.58
C GLY A 288 8.71 -13.24 -4.67
N ALA A 289 9.13 -11.99 -4.93
CA ALA A 289 10.22 -11.33 -4.22
C ALA A 289 10.02 -11.28 -2.69
N GLN A 290 11.13 -11.24 -1.97
CA GLN A 290 11.21 -11.30 -0.51
C GLN A 290 10.54 -10.08 0.14
N MET A 291 9.72 -10.35 1.16
CA MET A 291 9.05 -9.34 1.98
C MET A 291 10.06 -8.63 2.89
N ALA A 292 9.75 -7.39 3.25
CA ALA A 292 10.48 -6.68 4.30
C ALA A 292 10.29 -7.36 5.65
N ASP A 293 11.39 -7.67 6.34
CA ASP A 293 11.36 -8.16 7.72
C ASP A 293 11.17 -6.97 8.68
N ILE A 294 10.00 -6.88 9.31
CA ILE A 294 9.65 -5.82 10.25
C ILE A 294 9.72 -6.35 11.68
N LYS A 295 10.87 -6.18 12.33
CA LYS A 295 11.02 -6.48 13.75
C LYS A 295 10.10 -5.56 14.58
N GLY A 296 9.19 -6.16 15.35
CA GLY A 296 8.22 -5.43 16.19
C GLY A 296 6.87 -5.10 15.51
N GLY A 297 6.69 -5.47 14.24
CA GLY A 297 5.44 -5.27 13.50
C GLY A 297 5.24 -3.86 12.93
N PHE A 298 4.18 -3.64 12.15
CA PHE A 298 3.98 -2.39 11.37
C PHE A 298 3.91 -1.10 12.20
N ALA A 299 3.61 -1.18 13.50
CA ALA A 299 3.51 -0.01 14.38
C ALA A 299 4.89 0.60 14.73
N THR A 300 5.98 -0.13 14.52
CA THR A 300 7.36 0.35 14.76
C THR A 300 7.99 1.00 13.54
N VAL A 301 7.31 0.98 12.39
CA VAL A 301 7.79 1.57 11.14
C VAL A 301 7.65 3.09 11.22
N ALA A 302 8.78 3.77 11.34
CA ALA A 302 8.92 5.23 11.23
C ALA A 302 9.66 5.55 9.92
N PRO A 303 8.94 5.82 8.82
CA PRO A 303 9.59 6.17 7.57
C PRO A 303 10.36 7.48 7.73
N GLY A 304 11.49 7.65 7.04
CA GLY A 304 12.25 8.90 7.04
C GLY A 304 13.21 9.16 8.21
N GLU A 305 13.08 8.41 9.31
CA GLU A 305 13.98 8.49 10.48
C GLU A 305 15.28 7.68 10.32
N GLY A 306 15.37 6.80 9.30
CA GLY A 306 16.47 5.85 9.10
C GLY A 306 16.30 4.55 9.91
N PHE A 307 17.12 3.52 9.65
CA PHE A 307 17.07 2.28 10.44
C PHE A 307 17.50 2.58 11.89
N GLN A 308 16.62 2.33 12.84
CA GLN A 308 17.03 2.18 14.24
C GLN A 308 17.39 0.70 14.47
N PRO A 309 18.62 0.39 14.90
CA PRO A 309 19.08 -0.98 15.14
C PRO A 309 18.33 -1.69 16.26
#